data_AF-A0A6N8HX10-F1
#
_entry.id   AF-A0A6N8HX10-F1
#
_cell.length_a   1.000
_cell.length_b   1.000
_cell.length_c   1.000
_cell.angle_alpha   90.00
_cell.angle_beta   90.00
_cell.angle_gamma   90.00
#
_symmetry.space_group_name_H-M   'P 1'
#
loop_
_entity.id
_entity.type
_entity.pdbx_description
1 polymer ?
#
loop_
_entity_poly.entity_id
_entity_poly.type
_entity_poly.pdbx_seq_one_letter_code
_entity_poly.pdbx_strand_id
1 'polypeptide(L)'
;MEFLKIDDLCKVYGKDENQVTALDHVSLTIEKGDFTAIIGSSGSGKSTLLHAIAGVDVPTSGKVYLEGQDVYAKATKNLPFFADGRLD
;
A
#
# COMPACT_ATOMS: atom_id res chain seq x y z
N MET A 1 0.33 -4.96 -18.60
CA MET A 1 1.46 -4.11 -18.16
C MET A 1 1.23 -3.88 -16.69
N GLU A 2 2.21 -4.23 -15.86
CA GLU A 2 2.12 -4.10 -14.41
C GLU A 2 1.78 -2.65 -14.03
N PHE A 3 0.64 -2.45 -13.38
CA PHE A 3 0.18 -1.13 -12.94
C PHE A 3 0.48 -0.91 -11.47
N LEU A 4 0.12 -1.87 -10.62
CA LEU A 4 0.44 -1.87 -9.19
C LEU A 4 1.19 -3.15 -8.84
N LYS A 5 2.30 -3.01 -8.10
CA LYS A 5 2.98 -4.14 -7.49
C LYS A 5 3.23 -3.87 -6.01
N ILE A 6 2.88 -4.83 -5.20
CA ILE A 6 3.16 -4.87 -3.77
C ILE A 6 4.08 -6.05 -3.53
N ASP A 7 5.22 -5.77 -2.91
CA ASP A 7 6.29 -6.74 -2.69
C ASP A 7 6.58 -6.84 -1.19
N ASP A 8 6.18 -7.96 -0.61
CA ASP A 8 6.41 -8.35 0.79
C ASP A 8 6.01 -7.28 1.82
N LEU A 9 4.82 -6.69 1.64
CA LEU A 9 4.39 -5.53 2.41
C LEU A 9 3.92 -5.89 3.81
N CYS A 10 4.57 -5.28 4.81
CA CYS A 10 4.22 -5.42 6.21
C CYS A 10 3.84 -4.07 6.82
N LYS A 11 2.84 -4.09 7.71
CA LYS A 11 2.46 -2.93 8.51
C LYS A 11 2.12 -3.35 9.92
N VAL A 12 2.88 -2.83 10.87
CA VAL A 12 2.65 -3.00 12.30
C VAL A 12 2.32 -1.64 12.90
N TYR A 13 1.24 -1.60 13.68
CA TYR A 13 0.88 -0.44 14.49
C TYR A 13 1.19 -0.69 15.97
N GLY A 14 1.32 0.39 16.74
CA GLY A 14 1.60 0.31 18.17
C GLY A 14 3.09 0.13 18.48
N LYS A 15 3.39 -0.09 19.75
CA LYS A 15 4.73 -0.33 20.29
C LYS A 15 4.64 -1.37 21.41
N ASP A 16 5.77 -2.04 21.65
CA ASP A 16 5.94 -3.01 22.74
C ASP A 16 4.79 -4.04 22.80
N GLU A 17 4.12 -4.19 23.93
CA GLU A 17 3.07 -5.19 24.16
C GLU A 17 1.75 -4.90 23.41
N ASN A 18 1.58 -3.69 22.86
CA ASN A 18 0.37 -3.27 22.15
C ASN A 18 0.56 -3.26 20.62
N GLN A 19 1.46 -4.11 20.10
CA GLN A 19 1.66 -4.24 18.66
C GLN A 19 0.53 -5.00 17.97
N VAL A 20 0.09 -4.47 16.83
CA VAL A 20 -0.90 -5.12 15.96
C VAL A 20 -0.34 -5.19 14.55
N THR A 21 -0.17 -6.41 14.04
CA THR A 21 0.18 -6.66 12.63
C THR A 21 -1.07 -6.49 11.77
N ALA A 22 -1.15 -5.37 11.07
CA ALA A 22 -2.26 -5.05 10.18
C ALA A 22 -2.06 -5.61 8.76
N LEU A 23 -0.80 -5.71 8.30
CA LEU A 23 -0.42 -6.42 7.09
C LEU A 23 0.78 -7.31 7.40
N ASP A 24 0.73 -8.54 6.92
CA ASP A 24 1.72 -9.58 7.17
C ASP A 24 2.17 -10.17 5.82
N HIS A 25 3.35 -9.76 5.35
CA HIS A 25 3.99 -10.25 4.12
C HIS A 25 3.07 -10.29 2.89
N VAL A 26 2.29 -9.22 2.68
CA VAL A 26 1.32 -9.15 1.57
C VAL A 26 2.03 -8.87 0.25
N SER A 27 1.82 -9.72 -0.75
CA SER A 27 2.32 -9.50 -2.11
C SER A 27 1.19 -9.65 -3.12
N LEU A 28 1.08 -8.70 -4.05
CA LEU A 28 0.09 -8.73 -5.13
C LEU A 28 0.54 -7.89 -6.32
N THR A 29 0.11 -8.29 -7.51
CA THR A 29 0.28 -7.51 -8.74
C THR A 29 -1.09 -7.28 -9.37
N ILE A 30 -1.36 -6.05 -9.81
CA ILE A 30 -2.55 -5.68 -10.59
C ILE A 30 -2.08 -5.13 -11.93
N GLU A 31 -2.66 -5.66 -13.01
CA GLU A 31 -2.34 -5.24 -14.36
C GLU A 31 -3.18 -4.02 -14.76
N LYS A 32 -2.64 -3.20 -15.66
CA LYS A 32 -3.37 -2.05 -16.21
C LYS A 32 -4.66 -2.51 -16.91
N GLY A 33 -5.79 -1.96 -16.49
CA GLY A 33 -7.12 -2.28 -17.02
C GLY A 33 -7.91 -3.28 -16.18
N ASP A 34 -7.32 -3.87 -15.13
CA ASP A 34 -8.03 -4.75 -14.23
C ASP A 34 -9.05 -4.00 -13.38
N PHE A 35 -10.23 -4.61 -13.21
CA PHE A 35 -11.22 -4.17 -12.23
C PHE A 35 -11.12 -5.09 -11.00
N THR A 36 -10.35 -4.66 -10.00
CA THR A 36 -10.05 -5.46 -8.81
C THR A 36 -10.83 -4.99 -7.60
N ALA A 37 -11.36 -5.93 -6.81
CA ALA A 37 -11.99 -5.66 -5.52
C ALA A 37 -11.24 -6.37 -4.39
N ILE A 38 -11.04 -5.67 -3.28
CA ILE A 38 -10.46 -6.23 -2.05
C ILE A 38 -11.58 -6.51 -1.06
N ILE A 39 -11.77 -7.78 -0.70
CA ILE A 39 -12.84 -8.25 0.19
C ILE A 39 -12.25 -8.98 1.40
N GLY A 40 -12.96 -8.95 2.53
CA GLY A 40 -12.50 -9.57 3.78
C GLY A 40 -13.25 -9.02 5.00
N SER A 41 -13.17 -9.72 6.13
CA SER A 41 -13.82 -9.35 7.39
C SER A 41 -13.38 -7.97 7.92
N SER A 42 -14.18 -7.36 8.78
CA SER A 42 -13.75 -6.13 9.48
C SER A 42 -12.46 -6.40 10.25
N GLY A 43 -11.51 -5.46 10.20
CA GLY A 43 -10.19 -5.60 10.85
C GLY A 43 -9.14 -6.40 10.08
N SER A 44 -9.45 -6.97 8.91
CA SER A 44 -8.50 -7.80 8.13
C SER A 44 -7.39 -7.03 7.40
N GLY A 45 -7.17 -5.74 7.71
CA GLY A 45 -6.10 -4.94 7.07
C GLY A 45 -6.44 -4.27 5.73
N LYS A 46 -7.65 -4.40 5.19
CA LYS A 46 -8.01 -3.82 3.86
C LYS A 46 -7.75 -2.32 3.75
N SER A 47 -8.24 -1.53 4.70
CA SER A 47 -8.04 -0.07 4.70
C SER A 47 -6.57 0.28 4.87
N THR A 48 -5.82 -0.49 5.67
CA THR A 48 -4.37 -0.34 5.80
C THR A 48 -3.65 -0.60 4.48
N LEU A 49 -4.02 -1.67 3.76
CA LEU A 49 -3.49 -1.97 2.43
C LEU A 49 -3.77 -0.83 1.44
N LEU A 50 -5.02 -0.34 1.40
CA LEU A 50 -5.41 0.77 0.52
C LEU A 50 -4.68 2.08 0.88
N HIS A 51 -4.47 2.37 2.15
CA HIS A 51 -3.69 3.54 2.58
C HIS A 51 -2.22 3.45 2.19
N ALA A 52 -1.63 2.25 2.24
CA ALA A 52 -0.27 2.02 1.77
C ALA A 52 -0.17 2.19 0.24
N ILE A 53 -1.14 1.64 -0.51
CA ILE A 53 -1.19 1.83 -1.97
C ILE A 53 -1.31 3.32 -2.34
N ALA A 54 -2.12 4.08 -1.59
CA ALA A 54 -2.33 5.50 -1.83
C ALA A 54 -1.15 6.42 -1.42
N GLY A 55 -0.11 5.85 -0.80
CA GLY A 55 1.02 6.64 -0.26
C GLY A 55 0.65 7.46 0.98
N VAL A 56 -0.47 7.15 1.66
CA VAL A 56 -0.94 7.87 2.84
C VAL A 56 -0.27 7.38 4.12
N ASP A 57 -0.01 6.06 4.20
CA ASP A 57 0.59 5.44 5.38
C ASP A 57 1.81 4.63 4.97
N VAL A 58 2.97 4.95 5.55
CA VAL A 58 4.24 4.33 5.17
C VAL A 58 4.30 2.90 5.72
N PRO A 59 4.59 1.87 4.90
CA PRO A 59 4.71 0.51 5.39
C PRO A 59 5.85 0.37 6.40
N THR A 60 5.74 -0.62 7.30
CA THR A 60 6.82 -0.95 8.24
C THR A 60 7.99 -1.60 7.49
N SER A 61 7.71 -2.43 6.49
CA SER A 61 8.69 -2.99 5.55
C SER A 61 7.98 -3.42 4.26
N GLY A 62 8.77 -3.86 3.26
CA GLY A 62 8.28 -4.14 1.92
C GLY A 62 8.14 -2.88 1.08
N LYS A 63 7.60 -3.04 -0.14
CA LYS A 63 7.53 -1.97 -1.14
C LYS A 63 6.21 -1.94 -1.89
N VAL A 64 5.83 -0.74 -2.31
CA VAL A 64 4.71 -0.50 -3.21
C VAL A 64 5.24 0.23 -4.43
N TYR A 65 4.94 -0.31 -5.60
CA TYR A 65 5.29 0.24 -6.89
C TYR A 65 4.03 0.58 -7.67
N LEU A 66 3.99 1.77 -8.24
CA LEU A 66 2.95 2.19 -9.17
C LEU A 66 3.60 2.54 -10.52
N GLU A 67 3.18 1.86 -11.58
CA GLU A 67 3.78 1.91 -12.92
C GLU A 67 5.32 1.79 -12.87
N GLY A 68 5.81 0.88 -12.03
CA GLY A 68 7.25 0.61 -11.82
C GLY A 68 7.99 1.63 -10.95
N GLN A 69 7.33 2.67 -10.45
CA GLN A 69 7.92 3.67 -9.55
C GLN A 69 7.63 3.34 -8.09
N ASP A 70 8.66 3.28 -7.25
CA ASP A 70 8.51 3.08 -5.81
C ASP A 70 7.83 4.31 -5.19
N VAL A 71 6.64 4.09 -4.62
CA VAL A 71 5.77 5.12 -4.04
C VAL A 71 6.47 5.90 -2.92
N TYR A 72 7.41 5.28 -2.20
CA TYR A 72 8.06 5.85 -1.03
C TYR A 72 9.52 6.25 -1.25
N ALA A 73 10.05 6.11 -2.47
CA ALA A 73 11.46 6.41 -2.76
C ALA A 73 11.80 7.92 -2.76
N LYS A 74 10.83 8.83 -2.91
CA LYS A 74 11.08 10.28 -2.86
C LYS A 74 10.93 10.83 -1.45
N ALA A 75 12.05 10.91 -0.75
CA ALA A 75 12.19 11.55 0.55
C ALA A 75 12.06 13.09 0.49
N THR A 76 10.95 13.65 0.01
CA THR A 76 10.56 15.05 0.33
C THR A 76 9.13 15.33 -0.12
N LYS A 77 8.23 15.58 0.86
CA LYS A 77 6.76 15.74 0.76
C LYS A 77 5.98 14.44 0.58
N ASN A 78 5.49 13.94 1.72
CA ASN A 78 4.40 12.96 1.82
C ASN A 78 3.10 13.60 1.30
N LEU A 79 2.96 13.72 -0.01
CA LEU A 79 1.67 13.97 -0.64
C LEU A 79 1.13 12.61 -1.10
N PRO A 80 -0.12 12.26 -0.75
CA PRO A 80 -0.76 11.07 -1.27
C PRO A 80 -0.65 11.08 -2.80
N PHE A 81 -0.30 9.96 -3.42
CA PHE A 81 -0.13 9.90 -4.88
C PHE A 81 -1.41 10.36 -5.59
N PHE A 82 -2.57 9.95 -5.07
CA PHE A 82 -3.88 10.33 -5.60
C PHE A 82 -4.35 11.75 -5.22
N ALA A 83 -3.57 12.52 -4.44
CA ALA A 83 -3.94 13.89 -4.08
C ALA A 83 -3.57 14.93 -5.15
N ASP A 84 -2.83 14.55 -6.20
CA ASP A 84 -2.47 15.48 -7.28
C ASP A 84 -3.55 15.60 -8.39
N GLY A 85 -4.62 14.80 -8.31
CA GLY A 85 -5.75 14.85 -9.24
C GLY A 85 -5.49 14.29 -10.64
N ARG A 86 -4.37 13.60 -10.87
CA ARG A 86 -4.07 12.93 -12.14
C ARG A 86 -4.74 11.55 -12.20
N LEU A 87 -5.98 11.58 -12.66
CA LEU A 87 -6.68 10.43 -13.21
C LEU A 87 -6.66 10.57 -14.74
N ASP A 88 -5.49 10.39 -15.33
CA ASP A 88 -5.31 10.27 -16.79
C ASP A 88 -4.90 8.84 -17.18
#